data_AF-A0A497TEL2-F1
#
_entry.id   AF-A0A497TEL2-F1
#
_cell.length_a   1.000
_cell.length_b   1.000
_cell.length_c   1.000
_cell.angle_alpha   90.00
_cell.angle_beta   90.00
_cell.angle_gamma   90.00
#
_symmetry.space_group_name_H-M   'P 1'
#
loop_
_entity.id
_entity.type
_entity.pdbx_description
1 polymer ?
#
loop_
_entity_poly.entity_id
_entity_poly.type
_entity_poly.pdbx_seq_one_letter_code
_entity_poly.pdbx_strand_id
1 'polypeptide(L)' 'IRNVAKEVLRHRIILNYEGKAREISTDSIIDEIIKRVPVL' A
#
# COMPACT_ATOMS: atom_id res chain seq x y z
N ILE A 1 5.25 -3.86 14.31
CA ILE A 1 5.75 -3.52 12.95
C ILE A 1 4.64 -2.99 12.03
N ARG A 2 3.46 -3.62 11.95
CA ARG A 2 2.37 -3.16 11.07
C ARG A 2 1.98 -1.68 11.20
N ASN A 3 2.00 -1.14 12.42
CA ASN A 3 1.60 0.24 12.69
C ASN A 3 2.48 1.30 11.98
N VAL A 4 3.72 0.96 11.59
CA VAL A 4 4.62 1.88 10.86
C VAL A 4 4.66 1.61 9.35
N ALA A 5 3.95 0.59 8.86
CA ALA A 5 4.04 0.14 7.47
C ALA A 5 3.61 1.22 6.46
N LYS A 6 2.54 1.98 6.78
CA LYS A 6 2.08 3.06 5.90
C LYS A 6 3.13 4.15 5.73
N GLU A 7 3.75 4.60 6.82
CA GLU A 7 4.77 5.66 6.77
C GLU A 7 5.99 5.24 5.95
N VAL A 8 6.41 3.98 6.05
CA VAL A 8 7.60 3.48 5.34
C VAL A 8 7.32 3.18 3.86
N LEU A 9 6.14 2.67 3.53
CA LEU A 9 5.86 2.12 2.20
C LEU A 9 5.19 3.11 1.24
N ARG A 10 4.52 4.17 1.71
CA ARG A 10 3.84 5.17 0.85
C ARG A 10 4.72 5.74 -0.25
N HIS A 11 5.97 6.04 0.06
CA HIS A 11 6.94 6.61 -0.87
C HIS A 11 7.72 5.55 -1.67
N ARG A 12 7.47 4.27 -1.41
CA ARG A 12 8.15 3.13 -2.03
C ARG A 12 7.25 2.34 -2.99
N ILE A 13 5.97 2.67 -3.02
CA ILE A 13 5.00 2.08 -3.96
C ILE A 13 4.72 3.11 -5.05
N ILE A 14 4.97 2.72 -6.30
CA ILE A 14 4.79 3.59 -7.46
C ILE A 14 3.66 3.01 -8.30
N LEU A 15 2.63 3.82 -8.52
CA LEU A 15 1.53 3.47 -9.43
C LEU A 15 1.93 3.72 -10.88
N ASN A 16 1.52 2.82 -11.76
CA ASN A 16 1.57 3.05 -13.21
C ASN A 16 0.51 4.09 -13.63
N TYR A 17 0.51 4.44 -14.92
CA TYR A 17 -0.41 5.45 -15.45
C TYR A 17 -1.88 5.08 -15.25
N GLU A 18 -2.25 3.82 -15.54
CA GLU A 18 -3.62 3.32 -15.38
C GLU A 18 -4.10 3.39 -13.92
N GLY A 19 -3.26 2.98 -12.96
CA GLY A 19 -3.58 3.04 -11.55
C GLY A 19 -3.80 4.46 -11.04
N LYS A 20 -3.02 5.42 -11.53
CA LYS A 20 -3.25 6.85 -11.26
C LYS A 20 -4.54 7.35 -11.91
N ALA A 21 -4.80 6.98 -13.16
CA ALA A 21 -6.02 7.38 -13.89
C ALA A 21 -7.31 6.86 -13.23
N ARG A 22 -7.23 5.74 -12.51
CA ARG A 22 -8.33 5.17 -11.72
C ARG A 22 -8.40 5.68 -10.27
N GLU A 23 -7.59 6.69 -9.93
CA GLU A 23 -7.52 7.26 -8.57
C GLU A 23 -7.24 6.21 -7.48
N ILE A 24 -6.45 5.18 -7.81
CA ILE A 24 -6.07 4.17 -6.82
C ILE A 24 -5.16 4.82 -5.78
N SER A 25 -5.44 4.57 -4.50
CA SER A 25 -4.60 5.03 -3.40
C SER A 25 -3.50 4.02 -3.07
N THR A 26 -2.29 4.51 -2.83
CA THR A 26 -1.20 3.66 -2.30
C THR A 26 -1.53 3.17 -0.89
N ASP A 27 -2.30 3.91 -0.10
CA ASP A 27 -2.74 3.50 1.23
C ASP A 27 -3.68 2.29 1.18
N SER A 28 -4.61 2.25 0.22
CA SER A 28 -5.52 1.10 0.08
C SER A 28 -4.77 -0.17 -0.31
N ILE A 29 -3.72 -0.04 -1.12
CA ILE A 29 -2.85 -1.17 -1.47
C ILE A 29 -2.08 -1.66 -0.23
N ILE A 30 -1.51 -0.75 0.55
CA ILE A 30 -0.78 -1.10 1.78
C ILE A 30 -1.71 -1.81 2.78
N ASP A 31 -2.94 -1.34 2.93
CA ASP A 31 -3.94 -1.98 3.80
C ASP A 31 -4.27 -3.41 3.34
N GLU A 32 -4.43 -3.62 2.04
CA GLU A 32 -4.70 -4.94 1.48
C GLU A 32 -3.51 -5.91 1.68
N ILE A 33 -2.28 -5.43 1.49
CA ILE A 33 -1.06 -6.20 1.76
C ILE A 33 -1.02 -6.62 3.23
N ILE A 34 -1.20 -5.69 4.16
CA ILE A 34 -1.15 -5.96 5.60
C ILE A 34 -2.23 -6.97 6.01
N LYS A 35 -3.43 -6.89 5.43
CA LYS A 35 -4.53 -7.82 5.68
C LYS A 35 -4.23 -9.24 5.21
N ARG A 36 -3.53 -9.39 4.08
CA ARG A 36 -3.24 -10.70 3.46
C ARG A 36 -2.02 -11.40 4.02
N VAL A 37 -1.02 -10.66 4.48
CA VAL A 37 0.17 -11.26 5.09
C VAL A 37 -0.22 -11.81 6.47
N PRO A 38 0.02 -13.09 6.80
CA PRO A 38 -0.24 -13.62 8.13
C PRO A 38 0.73 -13.03 9.17
N VAL A 39 0.30 -12.99 10.45
CA VAL A 39 1.22 -12.73 11.58
C VAL A 39 1.61 -14.08 12.15
N LEU A 40 2.91 -14.31 12.30
CA LEU A 40 3.46 -15.46 13.01
C LEU A 40 3.47 -15.19 14.51
#